data_AF-A0A2V7VUY2-F1
#
_entry.id   AF-A0A2V7VUY2-F1
#
_cell.length_a   1.000
_cell.length_b   1.000
_cell.length_c   1.000
_cell.angle_alpha   90.00
_cell.angle_beta   90.00
_cell.angle_gamma   90.00
#
_symmetry.space_group_name_H-M   'P 1'
#
loop_
_entity.id
_entity.type
_entity.pdbx_description
1 polymer ?
#
loop_
_entity_poly.entity_id
_entity_poly.type
_entity_poly.pdbx_seq_one_letter_code
_entity_poly.pdbx_strand_id
1 'polypeptide(L)'
;AYDRDDGALVIGAGLRPEWVTQEPGVSVRGLSTHLGKLGFTMRGRGREVRVVISSPQRLTNIVVHSPRPGVRSVRVNGHSVRAAQDVTIREVPAEIVFRY
;
A
#
# COMPACT_ATOMS: atom_id res chain seq x y z
N ALA A 1 6.48 -6.72 -2.74
CA ALA A 1 5.89 -7.10 -1.45
C ALA A 1 6.76 -8.19 -0.86
N TYR A 2 6.84 -8.29 0.46
CA TYR A 2 7.56 -9.37 1.13
C TYR A 2 6.85 -9.76 2.43
N ASP A 3 7.13 -10.97 2.91
CA ASP A 3 6.62 -11.48 4.18
C ASP A 3 7.63 -11.15 5.29
N ARG A 4 7.17 -10.51 6.37
CA ARG A 4 7.99 -10.15 7.53
C ARG A 4 7.88 -11.22 8.61
N ASP A 5 8.90 -11.35 9.44
CA ASP A 5 9.02 -12.39 10.47
C ASP A 5 7.87 -12.42 11.50
N ASP A 6 7.14 -11.31 11.65
CA ASP A 6 5.92 -11.22 12.49
C ASP A 6 4.63 -11.68 11.78
N GLY A 7 4.77 -12.29 10.59
CA GLY A 7 3.66 -12.76 9.77
C GLY A 7 2.93 -11.65 9.02
N ALA A 8 3.52 -10.45 8.91
CA ALA A 8 2.94 -9.35 8.16
C ALA A 8 3.30 -9.42 6.67
N LEU A 9 2.30 -9.22 5.78
CA LEU A 9 2.53 -8.99 4.36
C LEU A 9 2.76 -7.50 4.12
N VAL A 10 3.99 -7.12 3.80
CA VAL A 10 4.37 -5.72 3.57
C VAL A 10 4.30 -5.39 2.07
N ILE A 11 3.42 -4.44 1.73
CA ILE A 11 3.23 -3.89 0.39
C ILE A 11 4.00 -2.59 0.27
N GLY A 12 4.73 -2.38 -0.82
CA GLY A 12 5.38 -1.09 -1.12
C GLY A 12 6.81 -0.89 -0.61
N ALA A 13 7.32 -1.76 0.28
CA ALA A 13 8.64 -1.60 0.94
C ALA A 13 9.90 -1.69 0.05
N GLY A 14 9.75 -1.72 -1.27
CA GLY A 14 10.86 -1.63 -2.22
C GLY A 14 10.52 -0.83 -3.47
N LEU A 15 9.38 -0.13 -3.44
CA LEU A 15 8.98 0.72 -4.56
C LEU A 15 9.72 2.03 -4.48
N ARG A 16 10.45 2.34 -5.54
CA ARG A 16 11.12 3.63 -5.65
C ARG A 16 10.10 4.73 -5.92
N PRO A 17 10.25 5.94 -5.33
CA PRO A 17 9.36 7.07 -5.56
C PRO A 17 9.03 7.31 -7.04
N GLU A 18 10.05 7.24 -7.89
CA GLU A 18 9.98 7.49 -9.33
C GLU A 18 9.05 6.51 -10.05
N TRP A 19 9.02 5.24 -9.63
CA TRP A 19 8.13 4.23 -10.23
C TRP A 19 6.66 4.50 -9.95
N VAL A 20 6.38 5.16 -8.82
CA VAL A 20 5.02 5.47 -8.40
C VAL A 20 4.53 6.76 -9.05
N THR A 21 5.41 7.74 -9.24
CA THR A 21 5.06 9.06 -9.80
C THR A 21 5.09 9.13 -11.32
N GLN A 22 5.81 8.23 -12.00
CA GLN A 22 5.75 8.10 -13.45
C GLN A 22 4.41 7.49 -13.87
N GLU A 23 3.84 7.92 -15.01
CA GLU A 23 2.67 7.26 -15.56
C GLU A 23 3.06 5.93 -16.24
N PRO A 24 2.28 4.84 -16.06
CA PRO A 24 1.02 4.79 -15.32
C PRO A 24 1.20 4.65 -13.81
N GLY A 25 2.38 4.34 -13.29
CA GLY A 25 2.66 4.02 -11.90
C GLY A 25 2.87 2.52 -11.72
N VAL A 26 2.75 2.00 -10.50
CA VAL A 26 2.93 0.57 -10.23
C VAL A 26 1.59 -0.16 -10.25
N SER A 27 1.54 -1.30 -10.93
CA SER A 27 0.39 -2.22 -10.94
C SER A 27 0.88 -3.65 -10.81
N VAL A 28 0.43 -4.35 -9.78
CA VAL A 28 0.72 -5.76 -9.54
C VAL A 28 -0.59 -6.54 -9.54
N ARG A 29 -0.64 -7.66 -10.26
CA ARG A 29 -1.82 -8.52 -10.36
C ARG A 29 -1.41 -9.97 -10.11
N GLY A 30 -2.17 -10.68 -9.28
CA GLY A 30 -2.01 -12.12 -9.10
C GLY A 30 -0.70 -12.56 -8.43
N LEU A 31 -0.06 -11.69 -7.65
CA LEU A 31 1.14 -12.04 -6.90
C LEU A 31 0.81 -13.11 -5.87
N SER A 32 1.47 -14.27 -5.95
CA SER A 32 1.31 -15.33 -4.95
C SER A 32 1.94 -14.89 -3.62
N THR A 33 1.16 -14.95 -2.55
CA THR A 33 1.58 -14.68 -1.16
C THR A 33 1.04 -15.77 -0.26
N HIS A 34 1.49 -15.84 1.00
CA HIS A 34 0.90 -16.78 1.98
C HIS A 34 -0.59 -16.49 2.27
N LEU A 35 -1.07 -15.26 1.99
CA LEU A 35 -2.49 -14.89 2.10
C LEU A 35 -3.31 -15.23 0.86
N GLY A 36 -2.69 -15.79 -0.18
CA GLY A 36 -3.30 -16.03 -1.49
C GLY A 36 -2.84 -15.01 -2.53
N LYS A 37 -3.67 -14.76 -3.54
CA LYS A 37 -3.34 -13.86 -4.64
C LYS A 37 -3.53 -12.40 -4.23
N LEU A 38 -2.46 -11.63 -4.22
CA LEU A 38 -2.45 -10.17 -3.99
C LEU A 38 -2.52 -9.42 -5.33
N GLY A 39 -3.38 -8.40 -5.36
CA GLY A 39 -3.46 -7.40 -6.43
C GLY A 39 -3.46 -6.02 -5.82
N PHE A 40 -2.61 -5.13 -6.33
CA PHE A 40 -2.61 -3.73 -5.92
C PHE A 40 -2.12 -2.78 -7.02
N THR A 41 -2.51 -1.52 -6.90
CA THR A 41 -1.94 -0.43 -7.68
C THR A 41 -1.40 0.64 -6.75
N MET A 42 -0.36 1.36 -7.19
CA MET A 42 0.20 2.51 -6.48
C MET A 42 0.50 3.61 -7.49
N ARG A 43 -0.13 4.77 -7.30
CA ARG A 43 -0.18 5.87 -8.27
C ARG A 43 0.13 7.18 -7.56
N GLY A 44 1.18 7.87 -7.98
CA GLY A 44 1.56 9.18 -7.47
C GLY A 44 0.99 10.29 -8.33
N ARG A 45 0.40 11.32 -7.70
CA ARG A 45 -0.03 12.55 -8.36
C ARG A 45 0.30 13.75 -7.49
N GLY A 46 1.25 14.57 -7.92
CA GLY A 46 1.71 15.74 -7.15
C GLY A 46 2.22 15.35 -5.76
N ARG A 47 1.51 15.78 -4.72
CA ARG A 47 1.83 15.50 -3.30
C ARG A 47 1.03 14.33 -2.71
N GLU A 48 0.40 13.53 -3.55
CA GLU A 48 -0.40 12.38 -3.12
C GLU A 48 0.13 11.08 -3.73
N VAL A 49 0.05 9.99 -2.97
CA VAL A 49 0.18 8.63 -3.47
C VAL A 49 -1.07 7.86 -3.08
N ARG A 50 -1.80 7.37 -4.08
CA ARG A 50 -2.97 6.50 -3.91
C ARG A 50 -2.57 5.05 -4.12
N VAL A 51 -2.92 4.21 -3.16
CA VAL A 51 -2.76 2.76 -3.20
C VAL A 51 -4.14 2.13 -3.20
N VAL A 52 -4.39 1.20 -4.12
CA VAL A 52 -5.63 0.42 -4.14
C VAL A 52 -5.25 -1.05 -4.03
N ILE A 53 -5.77 -1.73 -3.01
CA ILE A 53 -5.62 -3.17 -2.79
C ILE A 53 -6.94 -3.84 -3.19
N SER A 54 -6.89 -4.76 -4.15
CA SER A 54 -8.07 -5.47 -4.67
C SER A 54 -8.24 -6.88 -4.12
N SER A 55 -7.17 -7.49 -3.60
CA SER A 55 -7.11 -8.85 -3.03
C SER A 55 -5.84 -8.97 -2.17
N PRO A 56 -5.64 -9.96 -1.29
CA PRO A 56 -6.28 -11.29 -1.21
C PRO A 56 -7.61 -11.34 -0.45
N GLN A 57 -8.29 -12.50 -0.49
CA GLN A 57 -9.56 -12.77 0.23
C GLN A 57 -9.37 -12.98 1.74
N ARG A 58 -8.14 -13.23 2.20
CA ARG A 58 -7.81 -13.38 3.62
C ARG A 58 -7.06 -12.16 4.13
N LEU A 59 -7.62 -11.56 5.17
CA LEU A 59 -7.02 -10.42 5.86
C LEU A 59 -6.33 -10.90 7.14
N THR A 60 -5.00 -11.04 7.10
CA THR A 60 -4.18 -11.12 8.33
C THR A 60 -2.92 -10.28 8.15
N ASN A 61 -2.75 -9.25 8.97
CA ASN A 61 -1.53 -8.44 9.09
C ASN A 61 -0.97 -7.85 7.77
N ILE A 62 -1.81 -7.18 6.98
CA ILE A 62 -1.33 -6.42 5.80
C ILE A 62 -0.80 -5.05 6.25
N VAL A 63 0.40 -4.70 5.81
CA VAL A 63 1.01 -3.38 6.04
C VAL A 63 1.31 -2.74 4.69
N VAL A 64 0.91 -1.47 4.50
CA VAL A 64 1.27 -0.67 3.34
C VAL A 64 2.34 0.33 3.74
N HIS A 65 3.49 0.21 3.10
CA HIS A 65 4.62 1.11 3.21
C HIS A 65 4.49 2.26 2.20
N SER A 66 4.68 3.48 2.67
CA SER A 66 4.78 4.69 1.88
C SER A 66 6.04 4.67 1.00
N PRO A 67 5.96 4.94 -0.31
CA PRO A 67 7.14 4.95 -1.18
C PRO A 67 8.05 6.18 -0.96
N ARG A 68 7.63 7.16 -0.16
CA ARG A 68 8.38 8.40 0.10
C ARG A 68 8.37 8.76 1.60
N PRO A 69 9.45 9.38 2.13
CA PRO A 69 9.45 9.93 3.48
C PRO A 69 8.55 11.17 3.59
N GLY A 70 8.28 11.61 4.82
CA GLY A 70 7.59 12.89 5.07
C GLY A 70 6.06 12.85 4.96
N VAL A 71 5.44 11.69 5.21
CA VAL A 71 3.97 11.55 5.24
C VAL A 71 3.38 12.52 6.26
N ARG A 72 2.55 13.44 5.79
CA ARG A 72 1.82 14.42 6.61
C ARG A 72 0.43 13.93 7.04
N SER A 73 -0.23 13.16 6.19
CA SER A 73 -1.54 12.59 6.50
C SER A 73 -1.77 11.30 5.72
N VAL A 74 -2.53 10.39 6.32
CA VAL A 74 -2.96 9.14 5.69
C VAL A 74 -4.48 9.03 5.80
N ARG A 75 -5.11 8.60 4.71
CA ARG A 75 -6.50 8.13 4.74
C ARG A 75 -6.57 6.66 4.33
N VAL A 76 -7.39 5.89 5.03
CA VAL A 76 -7.72 4.50 4.68
C VAL A 76 -9.23 4.43 4.52
N ASN A 77 -9.71 4.01 3.35
CA ASN A 77 -11.14 3.97 2.99
C ASN A 77 -11.86 5.30 3.30
N GLY A 78 -11.20 6.44 3.02
CA GLY A 78 -11.73 7.78 3.30
C GLY A 78 -11.58 8.28 4.74
N HIS A 79 -11.31 7.39 5.71
CA HIS A 79 -11.11 7.75 7.11
C HIS A 79 -9.67 8.18 7.39
N SER A 80 -9.49 9.28 8.11
CA SER A 80 -8.15 9.74 8.50
C SER A 80 -7.59 8.84 9.61
N VAL A 81 -6.36 8.37 9.42
CA VAL A 81 -5.63 7.58 10.42
C VAL A 81 -4.36 8.32 10.84
N ARG A 82 -3.67 7.82 11.87
CA ARG A 82 -2.38 8.37 12.28
C ARG A 82 -1.41 8.38 11.10
N ALA A 83 -0.79 9.53 10.83
CA ALA A 83 0.25 9.65 9.82
C ALA A 83 1.45 8.79 10.19
N ALA A 84 1.84 7.89 9.28
CA ALA A 84 2.94 6.96 9.46
C ALA A 84 3.50 6.54 8.08
N GLN A 85 4.75 6.07 8.06
CA GLN A 85 5.34 5.44 6.88
C GLN A 85 4.71 4.08 6.61
N ASP A 86 4.38 3.34 7.66
CA ASP A 86 3.72 2.03 7.60
C ASP A 86 2.29 2.14 8.12
N VAL A 87 1.35 1.62 7.35
CA VAL A 87 -0.08 1.67 7.68
C VAL A 87 -0.65 0.26 7.66
N THR A 88 -1.16 -0.19 8.80
CA THR A 88 -1.83 -1.48 8.91
C THR A 88 -3.22 -1.42 8.29
N ILE A 89 -3.53 -2.38 7.42
CA ILE A 89 -4.80 -2.49 6.73
C ILE A 89 -5.68 -3.51 7.44
N ARG A 90 -6.91 -3.08 7.76
CA ARG A 90 -7.88 -3.86 8.56
C ARG A 90 -9.08 -4.35 7.77
N GLU A 91 -9.14 -4.05 6.48
CA GLU A 91 -10.21 -4.45 5.57
C GLU A 91 -9.65 -4.53 4.15
N VAL A 92 -10.15 -5.46 3.35
CA VAL A 92 -9.86 -5.53 1.90
C VAL A 92 -11.18 -5.77 1.15
N PRO A 93 -11.42 -5.12 0.00
CA PRO A 93 -10.52 -4.18 -0.68
C PRO A 93 -10.30 -2.88 0.10
N ALA A 94 -9.16 -2.24 -0.13
CA ALA A 94 -8.79 -1.00 0.57
C ALA A 94 -8.23 0.05 -0.37
N GLU A 95 -8.56 1.29 -0.08
CA GLU A 95 -7.91 2.47 -0.62
C GLU A 95 -7.09 3.16 0.46
N ILE A 96 -5.83 3.44 0.16
CA ILE A 96 -4.93 4.20 1.02
C ILE A 96 -4.46 5.44 0.25
N VAL A 97 -4.53 6.60 0.89
CA VAL A 97 -4.01 7.85 0.33
C VAL A 97 -2.99 8.44 1.29
N PHE A 98 -1.74 8.46 0.86
CA PHE A 98 -0.65 9.17 1.52
C PHE A 98 -0.56 10.60 0.96
N ARG A 99 -0.44 11.59 1.84
CA ARG A 99 -0.14 12.98 1.46
C ARG A 99 1.17 13.45 2.11
N TYR A 100 1.95 14.24 1.38
CA TYR A 100 3.28 14.75 1.77
C TYR A 100 3.35 16.28 1.78
#